data_AF-A0A665VJQ3-F1
#
_entry.id   AF-A0A665VJQ3-F1
#
_cell.length_a   1.000
_cell.length_b   1.000
_cell.length_c   1.000
_cell.angle_alpha   90.00
_cell.angle_beta   90.00
_cell.angle_gamma   90.00
#
_symmetry.space_group_name_H-M   'P 1'
#
loop_
_entity.id
_entity.type
_entity.pdbx_description
1 polymer ?
#
loop_
_entity_poly.entity_id
_entity_poly.type
_entity_poly.pdbx_seq_one_letter_code
_entity_poly.pdbx_strand_id
1 'polypeptide(L)'
;MTDLQPTFSGPIVKLMVYPPPPAKGGISVTNEDLHCLNDGEFLNDVIIDFYLKYLVLEKLKKEDAQRIHVFSSFFYKRLNQRDRRNVPDTTNLPIQKRKHNRVKTWTRHVDLFQKDFIFVPINESAHWYLAVICFPGLEGPVYEQNPLYQGPIPATADPTSEEQLAKENLAFTDGGHEASVDDDAFTFSDDQSSCQDECSEDGTLAEDALSSDMAALASKPNLCRQPCILIMDSLRGPARSTVVKTLREYLEVEWEVRKGTQRSFGKDVMRGSSPRVPQQDNFSDCGVYILQYVESFFENPIPSFHLPVNLSEWFPQQRMKTKREEIKELILKIQTQQELDREEPEQVEAPPGSPEEPEIEETSGLRASC
;
A
#
# COMPACT_ATOMS: atom_id res chain seq x y z
N MET A 1 33.43 -9.96 -13.63
CA MET A 1 32.17 -9.88 -14.39
C MET A 1 31.69 -11.31 -14.57
N THR A 2 30.95 -11.82 -13.61
CA THR A 2 30.19 -13.07 -13.77
C THR A 2 28.93 -12.69 -14.53
N ASP A 3 28.82 -13.12 -15.78
CA ASP A 3 27.58 -13.04 -16.53
C ASP A 3 26.51 -13.80 -15.72
N LEU A 4 25.58 -13.05 -15.12
CA LEU A 4 24.40 -13.63 -14.48
C LEU A 4 23.61 -14.32 -15.59
N GLN A 5 23.71 -15.66 -15.65
CA GLN A 5 22.84 -16.44 -16.52
C GLN A 5 21.38 -16.14 -16.16
N PRO A 6 20.48 -16.01 -17.15
CA PRO A 6 19.05 -15.95 -16.87
C PRO A 6 18.65 -17.18 -16.06
N THR A 7 17.98 -16.97 -14.93
CA THR A 7 17.52 -18.06 -14.05
C THR A 7 16.42 -18.87 -14.74
N PHE A 8 15.63 -18.22 -15.58
CA PHE A 8 14.64 -18.85 -16.44
C PHE A 8 15.22 -19.27 -17.80
N SER A 9 14.92 -20.50 -18.22
CA SER A 9 15.23 -21.00 -19.57
C SER A 9 13.99 -21.67 -20.18
N GLY A 10 13.59 -21.24 -21.38
CA GLY A 10 12.44 -21.81 -22.09
C GLY A 10 11.60 -20.76 -22.84
N PRO A 11 10.55 -21.20 -23.56
CA PRO A 11 9.60 -20.29 -24.18
C PRO A 11 8.76 -19.56 -23.12
N ILE A 12 8.56 -18.25 -23.31
CA ILE A 12 7.69 -17.44 -22.46
C ILE A 12 6.24 -17.65 -22.89
N VAL A 13 5.41 -18.11 -21.96
CA VAL A 13 3.99 -18.40 -22.16
C VAL A 13 3.18 -17.60 -21.15
N LYS A 14 2.13 -16.93 -21.64
CA LYS A 14 1.16 -16.24 -20.78
C LYS A 14 0.29 -17.27 -20.07
N LEU A 15 0.29 -17.23 -18.74
CA LEU A 15 -0.50 -18.13 -17.90
C LEU A 15 -1.89 -17.57 -17.66
N MET A 16 -1.99 -16.32 -17.18
CA MET A 16 -3.27 -15.70 -16.84
C MET A 16 -3.24 -14.18 -17.00
N VAL A 17 -4.41 -13.55 -16.98
CA VAL A 17 -4.55 -12.09 -16.93
C VAL A 17 -5.41 -11.73 -15.74
N TYR A 18 -4.92 -10.85 -14.86
CA TYR A 18 -5.67 -10.43 -13.68
C TYR A 18 -5.83 -8.91 -13.56
N PRO A 19 -7.06 -8.38 -13.39
CA PRO A 19 -8.33 -9.08 -13.49
C PRO A 19 -8.58 -9.58 -14.92
N PRO A 20 -9.34 -10.68 -15.08
CA PRO A 20 -9.65 -11.21 -16.40
C PRO A 20 -10.54 -10.26 -17.21
N PRO A 21 -10.49 -10.29 -18.56
CA PRO A 21 -11.48 -9.63 -19.40
C PRO A 21 -12.91 -10.06 -19.01
N PRO A 22 -13.92 -9.18 -19.08
CA PRO A 22 -13.92 -7.85 -19.72
C PRO A 22 -13.42 -6.69 -18.83
N ALA A 23 -12.91 -6.97 -17.63
CA ALA A 23 -12.40 -5.93 -16.74
C ALA A 23 -11.18 -5.20 -17.35
N LYS A 24 -11.05 -3.90 -17.07
CA LYS A 24 -9.97 -3.06 -17.61
C LYS A 24 -8.72 -3.11 -16.74
N GLY A 25 -7.56 -2.92 -17.39
CA GLY A 25 -6.26 -2.84 -16.73
C GLY A 25 -5.72 -4.20 -16.28
N GLY A 26 -6.05 -5.29 -16.96
CA GLY A 26 -5.51 -6.62 -16.67
C GLY A 26 -3.98 -6.65 -16.75
N ILE A 27 -3.36 -7.32 -15.79
CA ILE A 27 -1.92 -7.60 -15.71
C ILE A 27 -1.73 -9.01 -16.24
N SER A 28 -0.93 -9.17 -17.29
CA SER A 28 -0.60 -10.50 -17.82
C SER A 28 0.53 -11.09 -17.00
N VAL A 29 0.34 -12.31 -16.50
CA VAL A 29 1.38 -13.07 -15.78
C VAL A 29 1.84 -14.22 -16.65
N THR A 30 3.15 -14.36 -16.81
CA THR A 30 3.80 -15.41 -17.60
C THR A 30 4.47 -16.46 -16.72
N ASN A 31 4.91 -17.56 -17.33
CA ASN A 31 5.72 -18.58 -16.65
C ASN A 31 7.10 -18.06 -16.19
N GLU A 32 7.67 -17.08 -16.89
CA GLU A 32 8.88 -16.37 -16.45
C GLU A 32 8.62 -15.56 -15.17
N ASP A 33 7.49 -14.85 -15.12
CA ASP A 33 7.09 -14.13 -13.91
C ASP A 33 6.85 -15.09 -12.73
N LEU A 34 6.21 -16.23 -12.98
CA LEU A 34 6.00 -17.26 -11.96
C LEU A 34 7.34 -17.81 -11.43
N HIS A 35 8.39 -17.87 -12.26
CA HIS A 35 9.70 -18.37 -11.87
C HIS A 35 10.35 -17.55 -10.75
N CYS A 36 10.10 -16.23 -10.70
CA CYS A 36 10.69 -15.38 -9.67
C CYS A 36 10.13 -15.63 -8.26
N LEU A 37 9.08 -16.45 -8.13
CA LEU A 37 8.54 -16.91 -6.85
C LEU A 37 9.32 -18.09 -6.26
N ASN A 38 10.26 -18.69 -6.99
CA ASN A 38 11.15 -19.70 -6.42
C ASN A 38 12.03 -19.11 -5.31
N ASP A 39 12.52 -19.97 -4.41
CA ASP A 39 13.38 -19.56 -3.31
C ASP A 39 14.68 -18.91 -3.82
N GLY A 40 15.10 -17.83 -3.17
CA GLY A 40 16.31 -17.08 -3.55
C GLY A 40 16.14 -16.09 -4.70
N GLU A 41 15.03 -16.12 -5.44
CA GLU A 41 14.78 -15.20 -6.56
C GLU A 41 14.17 -13.87 -6.10
N PHE A 42 14.56 -12.76 -6.74
CA PHE A 42 13.96 -11.45 -6.51
C PHE A 42 12.61 -11.34 -7.20
N LEU A 43 11.57 -10.88 -6.49
CA LEU A 43 10.28 -10.61 -7.12
C LEU A 43 10.39 -9.49 -8.17
N ASN A 44 9.72 -9.69 -9.30
CA ASN A 44 9.68 -8.72 -10.38
C ASN A 44 8.46 -7.78 -10.28
N ASP A 45 8.46 -6.73 -11.12
CA ASP A 45 7.39 -5.72 -11.16
C ASP A 45 5.99 -6.35 -11.39
N VAL A 46 5.91 -7.41 -12.21
CA VAL A 46 4.64 -8.09 -12.58
C VAL A 46 4.01 -8.78 -11.37
N ILE A 47 4.79 -9.55 -10.61
CA ILE A 47 4.31 -10.25 -9.42
C ILE A 47 3.90 -9.26 -8.32
N ILE A 48 4.68 -8.19 -8.11
CA ILE A 48 4.34 -7.14 -7.15
C ILE A 48 3.00 -6.48 -7.52
N ASP A 49 2.87 -6.00 -8.75
CA ASP A 49 1.67 -5.28 -9.19
C ASP A 49 0.44 -6.20 -9.26
N PHE A 50 0.62 -7.47 -9.68
CA PHE A 50 -0.43 -8.48 -9.65
C PHE A 50 -0.97 -8.68 -8.23
N TYR A 51 -0.08 -9.00 -7.27
CA TYR A 51 -0.53 -9.39 -5.95
C TYR A 51 -1.15 -8.22 -5.19
N LEU A 52 -0.57 -7.02 -5.30
CA LEU A 52 -1.17 -5.81 -4.74
C LEU A 52 -2.57 -5.54 -5.32
N LYS A 53 -2.75 -5.77 -6.62
CA LYS A 53 -4.05 -5.63 -7.26
C LYS A 53 -5.05 -6.69 -6.77
N TYR A 54 -4.60 -7.93 -6.59
CA TYR A 54 -5.41 -8.99 -5.96
C TYR A 54 -5.82 -8.62 -4.53
N LEU A 55 -4.90 -8.11 -3.70
CA LEU A 55 -5.22 -7.65 -2.35
C LEU A 55 -6.30 -6.56 -2.35
N VAL A 56 -6.21 -5.58 -3.25
CA VAL A 56 -7.20 -4.49 -3.36
C VAL A 56 -8.58 -5.00 -3.80
N LEU A 57 -8.63 -6.02 -4.65
CA LEU A 57 -9.91 -6.51 -5.20
C LEU A 57 -10.58 -7.57 -4.33
N GLU A 58 -9.79 -8.45 -3.71
CA GLU A 58 -10.31 -9.65 -3.04
C GLU A 58 -10.16 -9.62 -1.50
N LYS A 59 -9.19 -8.87 -0.97
CA LYS A 59 -8.89 -8.84 0.47
C LYS A 59 -9.32 -7.55 1.15
N LEU A 60 -9.28 -6.44 0.43
CA LEU A 60 -9.67 -5.15 0.97
C LEU A 60 -11.19 -5.08 1.19
N LYS A 61 -11.60 -4.63 2.37
CA LYS A 61 -13.01 -4.41 2.69
C LYS A 61 -13.60 -3.35 1.74
N LYS A 62 -14.82 -3.59 1.24
CA LYS A 62 -15.48 -2.70 0.27
C LYS A 62 -15.65 -1.27 0.79
N GLU A 63 -15.82 -1.11 2.10
CA GLU A 63 -15.91 0.19 2.78
C GLU A 63 -14.60 0.99 2.73
N ASP A 64 -13.45 0.31 2.73
CA ASP A 64 -12.13 0.94 2.72
C ASP A 64 -11.59 1.21 1.31
N ALA A 65 -12.19 0.59 0.28
CA ALA A 65 -11.77 0.74 -1.11
C ALA A 65 -11.72 2.21 -1.59
N GLN A 66 -12.63 3.06 -1.08
CA GLN A 66 -12.64 4.49 -1.42
C GLN A 66 -11.54 5.28 -0.70
N ARG A 67 -11.05 4.80 0.45
CA ARG A 67 -10.05 5.45 1.29
C ARG A 67 -8.62 5.09 0.90
N ILE A 68 -8.44 4.06 0.09
CA ILE A 68 -7.12 3.57 -0.33
C ILE A 68 -6.84 3.85 -1.81
N HIS A 69 -5.57 4.07 -2.12
CA HIS A 69 -5.03 4.02 -3.47
C HIS A 69 -3.71 3.25 -3.48
N VAL A 70 -3.51 2.37 -4.45
CA VAL A 70 -2.25 1.64 -4.64
C VAL A 70 -1.71 2.00 -6.00
N PHE A 71 -0.51 2.58 -6.04
CA PHE A 71 0.21 2.80 -7.29
C PHE A 71 0.89 1.53 -7.77
N SER A 72 0.98 1.37 -9.09
CA SER A 72 1.89 0.39 -9.70
C SER A 72 3.35 0.72 -9.35
N SER A 73 4.20 -0.30 -9.27
CA SER A 73 5.67 -0.22 -9.16
C SER A 73 6.33 0.79 -10.11
N PHE A 74 5.76 0.99 -11.30
CA PHE A 74 6.25 1.93 -12.31
C PHE A 74 6.08 3.41 -11.94
N PHE A 75 5.21 3.76 -10.98
CA PHE A 75 4.91 5.15 -10.64
C PHE A 75 6.16 5.88 -10.16
N TYR A 76 6.81 5.39 -9.10
CA TYR A 76 7.97 6.06 -8.53
C TYR A 76 9.18 6.02 -9.47
N LYS A 77 9.37 4.89 -10.17
CA LYS A 77 10.37 4.72 -11.23
C LYS A 77 10.25 5.79 -12.31
N ARG A 78 9.02 6.09 -12.75
CA ARG A 78 8.73 7.11 -13.78
C ARG A 78 8.84 8.54 -13.21
N LEU A 79 8.38 8.76 -11.98
CA LEU A 79 8.49 10.04 -11.29
C LEU A 79 9.95 10.46 -11.11
N ASN A 80 10.81 9.54 -10.67
CA ASN A 80 12.22 9.81 -10.40
C ASN A 80 13.16 9.54 -11.60
N GLN A 81 12.61 9.30 -12.79
CA GLN A 81 13.40 9.08 -13.99
C GLN A 81 14.26 10.31 -14.34
N ARG A 82 15.56 10.10 -14.56
CA ARG A 82 16.48 11.18 -14.96
C ARG A 82 16.13 11.71 -16.35
N ASP A 83 16.17 13.03 -16.51
CA ASP A 83 15.93 13.68 -17.79
C ASP A 83 17.01 13.25 -18.81
N ARG A 84 16.59 12.94 -20.04
CA ARG A 84 17.53 12.69 -21.15
C ARG A 84 18.17 14.02 -21.54
N ARG A 85 19.50 14.05 -21.66
CA ARG A 85 20.30 15.27 -21.91
C ARG A 85 19.95 16.03 -23.21
N ASN A 86 19.10 15.48 -24.08
CA ASN A 86 18.89 15.96 -25.46
C ASN A 86 17.43 16.32 -25.80
N VAL A 87 16.57 16.63 -24.83
CA VAL A 87 15.21 17.15 -25.14
C VAL A 87 15.26 18.68 -25.08
N PRO A 88 15.28 19.39 -26.23
CA PRO A 88 15.02 20.81 -26.22
C PRO A 88 13.54 21.01 -25.85
N ASP A 89 13.24 22.06 -25.08
CA ASP A 89 11.88 22.63 -24.90
C ASP A 89 11.05 22.26 -23.64
N THR A 90 11.68 22.01 -22.48
CA THR A 90 11.01 22.10 -21.15
C THR A 90 11.77 22.94 -20.11
N THR A 91 12.67 23.80 -20.57
CA THR A 91 13.69 24.48 -19.74
C THR A 91 13.14 25.48 -18.72
N ASN A 92 11.90 25.95 -18.85
CA ASN A 92 11.35 26.99 -17.97
C ASN A 92 10.50 26.47 -16.79
N LEU A 93 10.28 25.16 -16.66
CA LEU A 93 9.49 24.60 -15.56
C LEU A 93 10.37 24.17 -14.37
N PRO A 94 9.92 24.45 -13.12
CA PRO A 94 10.54 23.88 -11.92
C PRO A 94 10.70 22.35 -12.03
N ILE A 95 11.75 21.82 -11.42
CA ILE A 95 12.10 20.38 -11.49
C ILE A 95 10.91 19.52 -11.04
N GLN A 96 10.24 19.92 -9.96
CA GLN A 96 9.09 19.21 -9.38
C GLN A 96 7.94 19.08 -10.39
N LYS A 97 7.61 20.17 -11.11
CA LYS A 97 6.58 20.16 -12.17
C LYS A 97 6.97 19.27 -13.35
N ARG A 98 8.25 19.24 -13.72
CA ARG A 98 8.76 18.30 -14.74
C ARG A 98 8.65 16.85 -14.30
N LYS A 99 9.00 16.54 -13.05
CA LYS A 99 8.83 15.19 -12.48
C LYS A 99 7.36 14.76 -12.50
N HIS A 100 6.47 15.61 -12.00
CA HIS A 100 5.03 15.39 -11.96
C HIS A 100 4.43 15.17 -13.36
N ASN A 101 4.81 15.98 -14.35
CA ASN A 101 4.32 15.86 -15.72
C ASN A 101 4.53 14.47 -16.34
N ARG A 102 5.55 13.71 -15.90
CA ARG A 102 5.79 12.33 -16.36
C ARG A 102 4.77 11.31 -15.87
N VAL A 103 4.09 11.61 -14.77
CA VAL A 103 3.15 10.71 -14.08
C VAL A 103 1.75 11.32 -13.91
N LYS A 104 1.50 12.54 -14.41
CA LYS A 104 0.20 13.24 -14.28
C LYS A 104 -1.03 12.42 -14.69
N THR A 105 -0.87 11.46 -15.61
CA THR A 105 -1.97 10.62 -16.09
C THR A 105 -2.35 9.51 -15.11
N TRP A 106 -1.44 9.12 -14.20
CA TRP A 106 -1.72 8.08 -13.19
C TRP A 106 -2.88 8.47 -12.28
N THR A 107 -3.01 9.76 -11.97
CA THR A 107 -4.10 10.24 -11.13
C THR A 107 -5.30 10.76 -11.92
N ARG A 108 -5.36 10.65 -13.26
CA ARG A 108 -6.37 11.34 -14.10
C ARG A 108 -7.80 11.28 -13.55
N HIS A 109 -8.21 10.13 -13.03
CA HIS A 109 -9.55 9.84 -12.51
C HIS A 109 -9.58 9.56 -10.99
N VAL A 110 -8.58 10.00 -10.23
CA VAL A 110 -8.52 9.84 -8.77
C VAL A 110 -8.02 11.11 -8.10
N ASP A 111 -8.68 11.52 -7.03
CA ASP A 111 -8.20 12.57 -6.12
C ASP A 111 -7.49 11.90 -4.94
N LEU A 112 -6.16 12.05 -4.89
CA LEU A 112 -5.33 11.48 -3.83
C LEU A 112 -5.62 12.09 -2.46
N PHE A 113 -6.12 13.33 -2.39
CA PHE A 113 -6.34 14.03 -1.13
C PHE A 113 -7.66 13.67 -0.47
N GLN A 114 -8.49 12.86 -1.14
CA GLN A 114 -9.66 12.19 -0.54
C GLN A 114 -9.32 10.80 0.01
N LYS A 115 -8.07 10.34 -0.18
CA LYS A 115 -7.59 9.06 0.33
C LYS A 115 -7.01 9.24 1.72
N ASP A 116 -7.16 8.20 2.52
CA ASP A 116 -6.44 8.08 3.78
C ASP A 116 -5.08 7.42 3.59
N PHE A 117 -4.95 6.45 2.69
CA PHE A 117 -3.70 5.74 2.48
C PHE A 117 -3.37 5.61 1.01
N ILE A 118 -2.14 5.96 0.64
CA ILE A 118 -1.61 5.80 -0.70
C ILE A 118 -0.34 4.96 -0.63
N PHE A 119 -0.40 3.77 -1.21
CA PHE A 119 0.70 2.82 -1.23
C PHE A 119 1.54 3.04 -2.49
N VAL A 120 2.84 3.17 -2.31
CA VAL A 120 3.83 3.36 -3.37
C VAL A 120 4.92 2.29 -3.21
N PRO A 121 4.84 1.18 -3.97
CA PRO A 121 5.94 0.22 -4.06
C PRO A 121 7.15 0.87 -4.73
N ILE A 122 8.34 0.71 -4.15
CA ILE A 122 9.57 1.30 -4.67
C ILE A 122 10.65 0.23 -4.77
N ASN A 123 11.29 0.18 -5.93
CA ASN A 123 12.47 -0.63 -6.17
C ASN A 123 13.65 0.28 -6.51
N GLU A 124 14.69 0.27 -5.67
CA GLU A 124 15.97 0.94 -5.94
C GLU A 124 17.11 -0.06 -5.74
N SER A 125 17.96 -0.24 -6.76
CA SER A 125 19.11 -1.16 -6.71
C SER A 125 18.73 -2.61 -6.38
N ALA A 126 17.66 -3.13 -6.98
CA ALA A 126 17.13 -4.48 -6.76
C ALA A 126 16.63 -4.74 -5.31
N HIS A 127 16.29 -3.67 -4.59
CA HIS A 127 15.73 -3.73 -3.25
C HIS A 127 14.33 -3.11 -3.22
N TRP A 128 13.35 -3.91 -2.81
CA TRP A 128 11.96 -3.49 -2.65
C TRP A 128 11.70 -2.94 -1.26
N TYR A 129 11.01 -1.81 -1.20
CA TYR A 129 10.48 -1.23 0.03
C TYR A 129 9.20 -0.47 -0.28
N LEU A 130 8.44 -0.14 0.76
CA LEU A 130 7.10 0.43 0.61
C LEU A 130 7.05 1.81 1.24
N ALA A 131 6.61 2.81 0.47
CA ALA A 131 6.21 4.09 1.02
C ALA A 131 4.68 4.13 1.14
N VAL A 132 4.18 4.57 2.30
CA VAL A 132 2.76 4.77 2.56
C VAL A 132 2.53 6.23 2.92
N ILE A 133 1.81 6.97 2.07
CA ILE A 133 1.38 8.33 2.35
C ILE A 133 0.07 8.25 3.13
N CYS A 134 0.09 8.74 4.36
CA CYS A 134 -1.04 8.68 5.28
C CYS A 134 -1.70 10.06 5.39
N PHE A 135 -3.02 10.07 5.33
CA PHE A 135 -3.93 11.21 5.47
C PHE A 135 -3.47 12.50 4.76
N PRO A 136 -3.13 12.45 3.46
CA PRO A 136 -2.64 13.62 2.72
C PRO A 136 -3.63 14.79 2.65
N GLY A 137 -4.93 14.53 2.87
CA GLY A 137 -5.95 15.56 2.94
C GLY A 137 -5.90 16.40 4.22
N LEU A 138 -5.50 15.84 5.36
CA LEU A 138 -5.53 16.50 6.67
C LEU A 138 -4.48 17.61 6.79
N GLU A 139 -4.83 18.75 7.38
CA GLU A 139 -3.90 19.88 7.59
C GLU A 139 -2.88 19.62 8.70
N GLY A 140 -3.22 18.76 9.65
CA GLY A 140 -2.35 18.40 10.77
C GLY A 140 -2.91 17.21 11.56
N PRO A 141 -2.32 16.91 12.73
CA PRO A 141 -2.78 15.85 13.60
C PRO A 141 -4.21 16.07 14.13
N VAL A 142 -5.03 15.04 14.03
CA VAL A 142 -6.38 14.95 14.59
C VAL A 142 -6.41 13.82 15.61
N TYR A 143 -7.00 14.08 16.77
CA TYR A 143 -7.12 13.11 17.86
C TYR A 143 -8.58 12.71 18.02
N GLU A 144 -8.85 11.42 17.92
CA GLU A 144 -10.18 10.83 18.10
C GLU A 144 -10.18 10.01 19.40
N GLN A 145 -11.31 9.98 20.13
CA GLN A 145 -11.42 9.16 21.33
C GLN A 145 -11.26 7.68 20.97
N ASN A 146 -10.47 6.95 21.74
CA ASN A 146 -10.28 5.53 21.53
C ASN A 146 -11.45 4.74 22.13
N PRO A 147 -12.29 4.06 21.32
CA PRO A 147 -13.42 3.28 21.81
C PRO A 147 -12.99 2.08 22.66
N LEU A 148 -11.73 1.65 22.54
CA LEU A 148 -11.15 0.55 23.30
C LEU A 148 -10.51 1.01 24.62
N TYR A 149 -10.55 2.31 24.93
CA TYR A 149 -9.92 2.83 26.13
C TYR A 149 -10.59 2.28 27.39
N GLN A 150 -9.85 1.45 28.12
CA GLN A 150 -10.21 1.03 29.46
C GLN A 150 -9.47 1.96 30.41
N GLY A 151 -10.17 3.02 30.84
CA GLY A 151 -9.61 3.97 31.80
C GLY A 151 -9.14 3.27 33.08
N PRO A 152 -8.30 3.92 33.89
CA PRO A 152 -7.97 3.38 35.20
C PRO A 152 -9.27 3.10 35.95
N ILE A 153 -9.46 1.84 36.37
CA ILE A 153 -10.55 1.44 37.26
C ILE A 153 -10.48 2.41 38.44
N PRO A 154 -11.55 3.17 38.77
CA PRO A 154 -11.53 4.00 39.95
C PRO A 154 -11.28 3.06 41.13
N ALA A 155 -10.09 3.16 41.71
CA ALA A 155 -9.81 2.57 43.01
C ALA A 155 -10.93 3.09 43.92
N THR A 156 -11.65 2.13 44.50
CA THR A 156 -12.72 2.36 45.48
C THR A 156 -12.41 3.59 46.31
N ALA A 157 -13.33 4.55 46.29
CA ALA A 157 -13.22 5.80 47.02
C ALA A 157 -12.85 5.54 48.49
N ASP A 158 -11.59 5.79 48.84
CA ASP A 158 -11.20 6.09 50.22
C ASP A 158 -11.47 7.58 50.42
N PRO A 159 -12.42 7.97 51.29
CA PRO A 159 -12.84 9.34 51.45
C PRO A 159 -11.90 10.06 52.42
N THR A 160 -10.63 10.25 52.06
CA THR A 160 -9.73 11.17 52.77
C THR A 160 -8.55 11.56 51.89
N SER A 161 -8.68 12.60 51.07
CA SER A 161 -7.58 13.51 50.68
C SER A 161 -8.04 14.55 49.65
N GLU A 162 -9.11 15.29 49.98
CA GLU A 162 -9.30 16.63 49.41
C GLU A 162 -8.33 17.57 50.14
N GLU A 163 -7.10 17.75 49.63
CA GLU A 163 -6.24 18.94 49.79
C GLU A 163 -4.81 18.64 49.33
N GLN A 164 -4.58 18.38 48.04
CA GLN A 164 -3.22 18.47 47.47
C GLN A 164 -3.20 18.59 45.94
N LEU A 165 -4.09 19.41 45.38
CA LEU A 165 -4.08 19.76 43.95
C LEU A 165 -4.21 21.28 43.78
N ALA A 166 -3.27 22.03 44.37
CA ALA A 166 -3.08 23.45 44.11
C ALA A 166 -1.70 23.91 44.60
N LYS A 167 -0.62 23.44 43.98
CA LYS A 167 0.74 24.05 44.04
C LYS A 167 1.71 23.28 43.15
N GLU A 168 1.67 23.56 41.86
CA GLU A 168 2.85 23.48 40.99
C GLU A 168 2.55 24.24 39.69
N ASN A 169 2.32 25.54 39.85
CA ASN A 169 2.41 26.53 38.78
C ASN A 169 3.00 27.76 39.44
N LEU A 170 4.32 27.99 39.28
CA LEU A 170 5.02 29.29 39.20
C LEU A 170 6.54 29.14 39.42
N ALA A 171 7.28 29.95 38.65
CA ALA A 171 8.75 30.13 38.55
C ALA A 171 9.46 29.13 37.61
N PHE A 172 10.23 29.54 36.60
CA PHE A 172 11.20 30.64 36.57
C PHE A 172 11.47 31.14 35.13
N THR A 173 11.71 32.45 34.99
CA THR A 173 11.97 33.18 33.73
C THR A 173 13.45 33.49 33.51
N ASP A 174 13.82 33.52 32.21
CA ASP A 174 14.76 34.39 31.50
C ASP A 174 16.28 34.09 31.50
N GLY A 175 16.87 34.30 30.31
CA GLY A 175 18.30 34.25 30.01
C GLY A 175 18.61 33.93 28.55
N GLY A 176 18.42 34.89 27.64
CA GLY A 176 18.82 34.78 26.24
C GLY A 176 20.34 34.85 26.01
N HIS A 177 20.82 34.20 24.95
CA HIS A 177 22.02 34.55 24.17
C HIS A 177 21.91 33.95 22.75
N GLU A 178 22.11 34.80 21.73
CA GLU A 178 22.25 34.41 20.33
C GLU A 178 23.60 33.69 20.09
N ALA A 179 23.56 32.57 19.37
CA ALA A 179 24.65 32.15 18.48
C ALA A 179 24.12 31.12 17.46
N SER A 180 24.28 31.46 16.19
CA SER A 180 24.02 30.64 15.02
C SER A 180 25.00 29.46 14.90
N VAL A 181 24.51 28.22 14.82
CA VAL A 181 25.17 27.09 14.14
C VAL A 181 24.10 26.07 13.70
N ASP A 182 24.11 25.70 12.42
CA ASP A 182 23.40 24.54 11.83
C ASP A 182 23.71 23.26 12.63
N ASP A 183 22.69 22.50 13.07
CA ASP A 183 22.90 21.10 13.47
C ASP A 183 21.67 20.20 13.28
N ASP A 184 21.92 19.08 12.59
CA ASP A 184 20.99 18.05 12.12
C ASP A 184 20.63 17.05 13.25
N ALA A 185 19.67 17.40 14.11
CA ALA A 185 19.17 16.46 15.13
C ALA A 185 17.93 15.67 14.65
N PHE A 186 18.16 14.48 14.08
CA PHE A 186 17.13 13.46 13.91
C PHE A 186 17.04 12.57 15.15
N THR A 187 15.83 12.34 15.65
CA THR A 187 15.58 11.40 16.77
C THR A 187 15.55 9.97 16.24
N PHE A 188 16.71 9.30 16.18
CA PHE A 188 16.82 7.86 15.97
C PHE A 188 17.49 7.24 17.19
N SER A 189 16.76 6.38 17.91
CA SER A 189 17.34 5.58 19.00
C SER A 189 18.02 4.37 18.36
N ASP A 190 19.35 4.39 18.34
CA ASP A 190 20.21 3.24 18.05
C ASP A 190 20.36 2.43 19.33
N ASP A 191 19.64 1.31 19.45
CA ASP A 191 19.96 0.27 20.43
C ASP A 191 20.58 -0.90 19.67
N GLN A 192 21.90 -1.01 19.82
CA GLN A 192 22.66 -2.19 19.45
C GLN A 192 22.56 -3.20 20.60
N SER A 193 21.95 -4.35 20.37
CA SER A 193 22.28 -5.56 21.12
C SER A 193 22.31 -6.76 20.17
N SER A 194 23.42 -7.49 20.26
CA SER A 194 23.63 -8.78 19.62
C SER A 194 23.31 -9.88 20.63
N CYS A 195 22.51 -10.87 20.26
CA CYS A 195 22.59 -12.20 20.85
C CYS A 195 22.03 -13.27 19.89
N GLN A 196 22.71 -14.41 19.94
CA GLN A 196 22.63 -15.58 19.06
C GLN A 196 21.51 -16.55 19.46
N ASP A 197 21.17 -17.39 18.48
CA ASP A 197 20.35 -18.61 18.39
C ASP A 197 19.93 -19.35 19.68
N GLU A 198 18.75 -19.99 19.62
CA GLU A 198 18.57 -21.47 19.67
C GLU A 198 17.09 -21.80 19.34
N CYS A 199 16.88 -22.80 18.48
CA CYS A 199 15.56 -23.30 18.07
C CYS A 199 14.88 -24.14 19.16
N SER A 200 13.55 -24.00 19.32
CA SER A 200 12.68 -25.09 19.78
C SER A 200 11.24 -24.93 19.28
N GLU A 201 10.69 -26.07 18.89
CA GLU A 201 9.37 -26.29 18.32
C GLU A 201 8.29 -26.28 19.42
N ASP A 202 7.19 -25.55 19.23
CA ASP A 202 5.82 -26.05 19.46
C ASP A 202 4.80 -25.08 18.85
N GLY A 203 3.71 -25.62 18.32
CA GLY A 203 2.65 -24.89 17.64
C GLY A 203 1.68 -24.19 18.60
N THR A 204 0.83 -23.34 18.00
CA THR A 204 -0.33 -22.63 18.59
C THR A 204 -0.04 -21.28 19.28
N LEU A 205 0.28 -20.21 18.51
CA LEU A 205 0.48 -18.86 19.08
C LEU A 205 -0.14 -17.68 18.28
N ALA A 206 -1.06 -17.94 17.34
CA ALA A 206 -1.67 -16.85 16.57
C ALA A 206 -2.57 -15.92 17.43
N GLU A 207 -3.03 -16.35 18.61
CA GLU A 207 -3.95 -15.58 19.45
C GLU A 207 -3.25 -14.65 20.47
N ASP A 208 -2.03 -14.98 20.92
CA ASP A 208 -1.35 -14.21 21.97
C ASP A 208 -0.72 -12.89 21.48
N ALA A 209 -0.27 -12.82 20.22
CA ALA A 209 0.33 -11.59 19.68
C ALA A 209 -0.70 -10.45 19.51
N LEU A 210 -1.92 -10.79 19.08
CA LEU A 210 -3.03 -9.83 18.95
C LEU A 210 -3.47 -9.27 20.31
N SER A 211 -3.29 -10.03 21.38
CA SER A 211 -3.67 -9.64 22.76
C SER A 211 -2.79 -8.49 23.29
N SER A 212 -1.49 -8.52 23.02
CA SER A 212 -0.53 -7.52 23.49
C SER A 212 -0.74 -6.14 22.86
N ASP A 213 -0.93 -6.09 21.53
CA ASP A 213 -1.16 -4.84 20.81
C ASP A 213 -2.51 -4.19 21.16
N MET A 214 -3.54 -5.03 21.38
CA MET A 214 -4.84 -4.57 21.85
C MET A 214 -4.78 -3.99 23.27
N ALA A 215 -3.99 -4.59 24.17
CA ALA A 215 -3.77 -4.05 25.51
C ALA A 215 -3.01 -2.71 25.49
N ALA A 216 -1.96 -2.60 24.68
CA ALA A 216 -1.22 -1.36 24.49
C ALA A 216 -2.11 -0.25 23.90
N LEU A 217 -3.00 -0.60 22.97
CA LEU A 217 -3.96 0.33 22.40
C LEU A 217 -5.04 0.75 23.41
N ALA A 218 -5.59 -0.19 24.18
CA ALA A 218 -6.60 0.05 25.21
C ALA A 218 -6.12 0.97 26.34
N SER A 219 -4.80 1.14 26.51
CA SER A 219 -4.20 2.08 27.47
C SER A 219 -4.21 3.55 27.00
N LYS A 220 -4.43 3.80 25.70
CA LYS A 220 -4.35 5.15 25.11
C LYS A 220 -5.75 5.79 25.02
N PRO A 221 -5.99 6.97 25.59
CA PRO A 221 -7.30 7.61 25.57
C PRO A 221 -7.70 8.13 24.18
N ASN A 222 -6.72 8.50 23.35
CA ASN A 222 -6.95 9.04 22.02
C ASN A 222 -6.09 8.35 20.96
N LEU A 223 -6.64 8.20 19.76
CA LEU A 223 -5.96 7.74 18.56
C LEU A 223 -5.57 8.94 17.70
N CYS A 224 -4.34 8.94 17.18
CA CYS A 224 -3.82 10.04 16.37
C CYS A 224 -3.92 9.69 14.88
N ARG A 225 -4.51 10.58 14.09
CA ARG A 225 -4.47 10.55 12.62
C ARG A 225 -3.74 11.80 12.17
N GLN A 226 -2.65 11.66 11.42
CA GLN A 226 -1.88 12.82 10.97
C GLN A 226 -1.27 12.61 9.59
N PRO A 227 -1.10 13.68 8.80
CA PRO A 227 -0.37 13.61 7.54
C PRO A 227 1.08 13.15 7.77
N CYS A 228 1.46 12.00 7.23
CA CYS A 228 2.84 11.50 7.31
C CYS A 228 3.18 10.58 6.13
N ILE A 229 4.47 10.29 5.96
CA ILE A 229 4.96 9.30 4.98
C ILE A 229 5.71 8.22 5.74
N LEU A 230 5.16 7.01 5.77
CA LEU A 230 5.81 5.86 6.37
C LEU A 230 6.69 5.16 5.34
N ILE A 231 7.93 4.81 5.70
CA ILE A 231 8.84 3.99 4.89
C ILE A 231 9.01 2.63 5.57
N MET A 232 8.32 1.62 5.06
CA MET A 232 8.41 0.24 5.53
C MET A 232 9.47 -0.49 4.70
N ASP A 233 10.56 -0.89 5.36
CA ASP A 233 11.69 -1.55 4.75
C ASP A 233 12.08 -2.77 5.59
N SER A 234 12.10 -3.95 4.96
CA SER A 234 12.46 -5.21 5.59
C SER A 234 13.96 -5.37 5.79
N LEU A 235 14.77 -4.56 5.08
CA LEU A 235 16.20 -4.45 5.29
C LEU A 235 16.52 -3.19 6.09
N ARG A 236 17.41 -3.35 7.07
CA ARG A 236 18.06 -2.20 7.70
C ARG A 236 18.92 -1.50 6.66
N GLY A 237 18.75 -0.19 6.54
CA GLY A 237 19.47 0.61 5.55
C GLY A 237 19.43 2.09 5.87
N PRO A 238 20.13 2.92 5.07
CA PRO A 238 20.12 4.36 5.26
C PRO A 238 18.70 4.92 5.12
N ALA A 239 18.43 5.98 5.89
CA ALA A 239 17.15 6.66 5.83
C ALA A 239 16.82 7.10 4.39
N ARG A 240 15.61 6.76 3.93
CA ARG A 240 15.13 7.06 2.57
C ARG A 240 14.59 8.49 2.44
N SER A 241 15.32 9.47 2.97
CA SER A 241 14.90 10.87 3.06
C SER A 241 14.63 11.51 1.69
N THR A 242 15.41 11.14 0.67
CA THR A 242 15.23 11.60 -0.72
C THR A 242 13.89 11.16 -1.30
N VAL A 243 13.42 9.96 -0.95
CA VAL A 243 12.11 9.43 -1.38
C VAL A 243 11.01 10.26 -0.76
N VAL A 244 11.05 10.44 0.56
CA VAL A 244 10.09 11.25 1.31
C VAL A 244 10.04 12.68 0.77
N LYS A 245 11.19 13.28 0.45
CA LYS A 245 11.24 14.61 -0.19
C LYS A 245 10.57 14.60 -1.56
N THR A 246 10.89 13.63 -2.42
CA THR A 246 10.35 13.52 -3.78
C THR A 246 8.83 13.32 -3.76
N LEU A 247 8.31 12.52 -2.82
CA LEU A 247 6.87 12.30 -2.67
C LEU A 247 6.15 13.57 -2.18
N ARG A 248 6.73 14.32 -1.22
CA ARG A 248 6.19 15.63 -0.81
C ARG A 248 6.12 16.62 -1.97
N GLU A 249 7.21 16.76 -2.72
CA GLU A 249 7.26 17.61 -3.92
C GLU A 249 6.22 17.19 -4.97
N TYR A 250 5.99 15.89 -5.13
CA TYR A 250 4.91 15.38 -6.00
C TYR A 250 3.53 15.79 -5.48
N LEU A 251 3.26 15.66 -4.18
CA LEU A 251 1.98 16.05 -3.58
C LEU A 251 1.72 17.55 -3.67
N GLU A 252 2.75 18.40 -3.55
CA GLU A 252 2.61 19.87 -3.72
C GLU A 252 2.11 20.21 -5.13
N VAL A 253 2.72 19.62 -6.17
CA VAL A 253 2.30 19.85 -7.56
C VAL A 253 0.95 19.20 -7.86
N GLU A 254 0.69 17.99 -7.35
CA GLU A 254 -0.61 17.34 -7.52
C GLU A 254 -1.74 18.13 -6.83
N TRP A 255 -1.47 18.73 -5.66
CA TRP A 255 -2.42 19.60 -4.97
C TRP A 255 -2.74 20.83 -5.81
N GLU A 256 -1.73 21.51 -6.35
CA GLU A 256 -1.94 22.64 -7.27
C GLU A 256 -2.82 22.25 -8.46
N VAL A 257 -2.54 21.11 -9.08
CA VAL A 257 -3.30 20.62 -10.25
C VAL A 257 -4.73 20.25 -9.90
N ARG A 258 -4.97 19.67 -8.71
CA ARG A 258 -6.29 19.16 -8.31
C ARG A 258 -7.18 20.19 -7.63
N LYS A 259 -6.59 21.06 -6.81
CA LYS A 259 -7.30 22.01 -5.96
C LYS A 259 -7.20 23.45 -6.46
N GLY A 260 -6.29 23.73 -7.39
CA GLY A 260 -6.08 25.09 -7.94
C GLY A 260 -5.43 26.05 -6.95
N THR A 261 -5.01 25.58 -5.77
CA THR A 261 -4.35 26.37 -4.72
C THR A 261 -2.96 25.81 -4.43
N GLN A 262 -2.11 26.59 -3.77
CA GLN A 262 -0.81 26.10 -3.31
C GLN A 262 -0.94 25.56 -1.89
N ARG A 263 -0.29 24.43 -1.62
CA ARG A 263 -0.17 23.84 -0.28
C ARG A 263 1.22 23.26 -0.13
N SER A 264 1.94 23.65 0.92
CA SER A 264 3.21 23.03 1.25
C SER A 264 3.00 21.73 2.00
N PHE A 265 3.75 20.71 1.62
CA PHE A 265 3.84 19.44 2.34
C PHE A 265 5.20 19.32 3.03
N GLY A 266 5.76 20.43 3.54
CA GLY A 266 7.06 20.49 4.20
C GLY A 266 7.24 19.52 5.38
N LYS A 267 8.48 19.43 5.91
CA LYS A 267 8.85 18.45 6.96
C LYS A 267 7.99 18.58 8.23
N ASP A 268 7.55 19.80 8.52
CA ASP A 268 6.75 20.12 9.71
C ASP A 268 5.28 19.71 9.56
N VAL A 269 4.77 19.72 8.32
CA VAL A 269 3.38 19.35 8.00
C VAL A 269 3.26 17.86 7.75
N MET A 270 4.15 17.28 6.93
CA MET A 270 4.09 15.86 6.55
C MET A 270 5.44 15.20 6.79
N ARG A 271 5.62 14.71 8.02
CA ARG A 271 6.88 14.08 8.45
C ARG A 271 7.06 12.70 7.81
N GLY A 272 8.29 12.41 7.36
CA GLY A 272 8.70 11.05 7.01
C GLY A 272 9.13 10.26 8.23
N SER A 273 8.75 8.99 8.34
CA SER A 273 9.14 8.10 9.43
C SER A 273 9.33 6.67 8.94
N SER A 274 10.31 5.96 9.49
CA SER A 274 10.52 4.54 9.25
C SER A 274 9.98 3.77 10.46
N PRO A 275 8.76 3.19 10.38
CA PRO A 275 8.28 2.34 11.46
C PRO A 275 9.20 1.13 11.68
N ARG A 276 9.26 0.64 12.92
CA ARG A 276 9.85 -0.69 13.18
C ARG A 276 8.90 -1.73 12.61
N VAL A 277 9.33 -2.51 11.62
CA VAL A 277 8.53 -3.55 10.96
C VAL A 277 9.28 -4.88 11.02
N PRO A 278 8.61 -6.04 10.85
CA PRO A 278 9.30 -7.33 10.80
C PRO A 278 10.37 -7.29 9.71
N GLN A 279 11.60 -7.65 10.08
CA GLN A 279 12.77 -7.61 9.20
C GLN A 279 12.98 -8.98 8.56
N GLN A 280 13.54 -8.98 7.35
CA GLN A 280 13.93 -10.21 6.67
C GLN A 280 15.27 -10.73 7.16
N ASP A 281 15.45 -12.05 7.09
CA ASP A 281 16.68 -12.77 7.45
C ASP A 281 17.55 -13.14 6.22
N ASN A 282 17.02 -12.92 5.01
CA ASN A 282 17.69 -13.21 3.75
C ASN A 282 17.79 -11.95 2.86
N PHE A 283 18.30 -12.09 1.63
CA PHE A 283 18.55 -10.96 0.72
C PHE A 283 17.56 -10.85 -0.44
N SER A 284 16.70 -11.85 -0.67
CA SER A 284 15.83 -11.92 -1.85
C SER A 284 14.35 -11.65 -1.56
N ASP A 285 13.94 -11.68 -0.28
CA ASP A 285 12.53 -11.61 0.10
C ASP A 285 11.97 -10.19 0.27
N CYS A 286 12.73 -9.14 -0.02
CA CYS A 286 12.26 -7.77 0.15
C CYS A 286 10.93 -7.50 -0.58
N GLY A 287 10.76 -8.10 -1.76
CA GLY A 287 9.50 -8.07 -2.51
C GLY A 287 8.35 -8.79 -1.79
N VAL A 288 8.63 -9.94 -1.18
CA VAL A 288 7.64 -10.73 -0.42
C VAL A 288 7.16 -9.95 0.81
N TYR A 289 8.10 -9.29 1.52
CA TYR A 289 7.78 -8.50 2.71
C TYR A 289 6.90 -7.30 2.39
N ILE A 290 7.12 -6.57 1.29
CA ILE A 290 6.24 -5.44 0.96
C ILE A 290 4.81 -5.88 0.64
N LEU A 291 4.63 -7.06 0.05
CA LEU A 291 3.30 -7.65 -0.19
C LEU A 291 2.63 -7.98 1.14
N GLN A 292 3.39 -8.55 2.07
CA GLN A 292 2.89 -8.87 3.41
C GLN A 292 2.57 -7.64 4.25
N TYR A 293 3.34 -6.55 4.13
CA TYR A 293 3.02 -5.28 4.79
C TYR A 293 1.67 -4.74 4.34
N VAL A 294 1.38 -4.77 3.04
CA VAL A 294 0.08 -4.30 2.52
C VAL A 294 -1.06 -5.20 2.96
N GLU A 295 -0.86 -6.52 2.93
CA GLU A 295 -1.88 -7.47 3.37
C GLU A 295 -2.18 -7.35 4.86
N SER A 296 -1.16 -7.29 5.71
CA SER A 296 -1.31 -7.04 7.14
C SER A 296 -1.98 -5.70 7.42
N PHE A 297 -1.73 -4.66 6.61
CA PHE A 297 -2.43 -3.38 6.72
C PHE A 297 -3.92 -3.51 6.38
N PHE A 298 -4.31 -4.35 5.43
CA PHE A 298 -5.73 -4.54 5.07
C PHE A 298 -6.46 -5.42 6.10
N GLU A 299 -5.78 -6.39 6.68
CA GLU A 299 -6.33 -7.27 7.71
C GLU A 299 -6.44 -6.54 9.06
N ASN A 300 -5.35 -5.92 9.50
CA ASN A 300 -5.19 -5.25 10.79
C ASN A 300 -4.58 -3.84 10.56
N PRO A 301 -5.41 -2.84 10.20
CA PRO A 301 -4.94 -1.48 9.95
C PRO A 301 -4.27 -0.86 11.17
N ILE A 302 -3.29 0.01 10.92
CA ILE A 302 -2.58 0.73 11.99
C ILE A 302 -3.58 1.66 12.71
N PRO A 303 -3.76 1.52 14.04
CA PRO A 303 -4.82 2.23 14.75
C PRO A 303 -4.46 3.68 15.09
N SER A 304 -3.16 3.98 15.25
CA SER A 304 -2.68 5.32 15.59
C SER A 304 -1.37 5.62 14.87
N PHE A 305 -1.29 6.83 14.33
CA PHE A 305 -0.18 7.32 13.53
C PHE A 305 0.70 8.30 14.31
N HIS A 306 0.70 8.20 15.64
CA HIS A 306 1.69 8.89 16.45
C HIS A 306 3.08 8.33 16.15
N LEU A 307 4.02 9.19 15.75
CA LEU A 307 5.36 8.78 15.34
C LEU A 307 6.31 8.74 16.55
N PRO A 308 7.28 7.82 16.61
CA PRO A 308 7.50 6.70 15.69
C PRO A 308 6.47 5.57 15.89
N VAL A 309 6.10 4.92 14.79
CA VAL A 309 5.18 3.78 14.81
C VAL A 309 5.98 2.49 15.01
N ASN A 310 5.53 1.62 15.92
CA ASN A 310 6.14 0.31 16.15
C ASN A 310 5.18 -0.80 15.70
N LEU A 311 5.66 -1.65 14.81
CA LEU A 311 4.97 -2.76 14.16
C LEU A 311 5.90 -4.00 14.14
N SER A 312 6.84 -4.14 15.07
CA SER A 312 7.83 -5.23 15.04
C SER A 312 7.18 -6.62 15.08
N GLU A 313 6.02 -6.75 15.73
CA GLU A 313 5.26 -7.99 15.89
C GLU A 313 4.00 -8.04 15.00
N TRP A 314 3.94 -7.23 13.94
CA TRP A 314 2.71 -7.07 13.13
C TRP A 314 2.24 -8.35 12.44
N PHE A 315 3.14 -9.30 12.22
CA PHE A 315 2.82 -10.66 11.80
C PHE A 315 3.96 -11.60 12.19
N PRO A 316 3.65 -12.89 12.44
CA PRO A 316 4.66 -13.87 12.78
C PRO A 316 5.57 -14.18 11.57
N GLN A 317 6.87 -14.36 11.84
CA GLN A 317 7.88 -14.70 10.83
C GLN A 317 7.55 -15.98 10.05
N GLN A 318 6.83 -16.92 10.66
CA GLN A 318 6.37 -18.14 9.99
C GLN A 318 5.50 -17.85 8.76
N ARG A 319 4.76 -16.73 8.74
CA ARG A 319 3.95 -16.29 7.59
C ARG A 319 4.82 -16.04 6.35
N MET A 320 6.11 -15.75 6.53
CA MET A 320 7.03 -15.49 5.42
C MET A 320 7.60 -16.73 4.76
N LYS A 321 7.63 -17.86 5.47
CA LYS A 321 8.14 -19.12 4.93
C LYS A 321 7.25 -19.72 3.84
N THR A 322 5.95 -19.47 3.89
CA THR A 322 4.97 -20.05 2.94
C THR A 322 4.53 -19.06 1.86
N LYS A 323 4.85 -17.76 2.01
CA LYS A 323 4.24 -16.70 1.20
C LYS A 323 4.52 -16.83 -0.30
N ARG A 324 5.73 -17.22 -0.67
CA ARG A 324 6.12 -17.46 -2.06
C ARG A 324 5.24 -18.53 -2.71
N GLU A 325 5.07 -19.65 -2.01
CA GLU A 325 4.24 -20.76 -2.48
C GLU A 325 2.75 -20.37 -2.51
N GLU A 326 2.25 -19.65 -1.51
CA GLU A 326 0.86 -19.15 -1.49
C GLU A 326 0.54 -18.27 -2.72
N ILE A 327 1.46 -17.37 -3.10
CA ILE A 327 1.29 -16.52 -4.29
C ILE A 327 1.32 -17.37 -5.56
N LYS A 328 2.22 -18.35 -5.62
CA LYS A 328 2.37 -19.26 -6.76
C LYS A 328 1.12 -20.12 -6.97
N GLU A 329 0.63 -20.76 -5.91
CA GLU A 329 -0.61 -21.54 -5.91
C GLU A 329 -1.81 -20.68 -6.30
N LEU A 330 -1.87 -19.43 -5.83
CA LEU A 330 -2.91 -18.48 -6.22
C LEU A 330 -2.90 -18.21 -7.73
N ILE A 331 -1.72 -17.97 -8.32
CA ILE A 331 -1.61 -17.72 -9.77
C ILE A 331 -2.07 -18.94 -10.57
N LEU A 332 -1.62 -20.13 -10.18
CA LEU A 332 -2.01 -21.39 -10.83
C LEU A 332 -3.52 -21.65 -10.69
N LYS A 333 -4.10 -21.37 -9.51
CA LYS A 333 -5.54 -21.48 -9.29
C LYS A 333 -6.33 -20.54 -10.21
N ILE A 334 -5.91 -19.27 -10.32
CA ILE A 334 -6.54 -18.28 -11.20
C ILE A 334 -6.42 -18.71 -12.66
N GLN A 335 -5.25 -19.23 -13.08
CA GLN A 335 -5.05 -19.76 -14.43
C GLN A 335 -6.05 -20.89 -14.73
N THR A 336 -6.13 -21.92 -13.87
CA THR A 336 -7.05 -23.04 -14.07
C THR A 336 -8.49 -22.57 -14.17
N GLN A 337 -8.91 -21.62 -13.32
CA GLN A 337 -10.26 -21.07 -13.40
C GLN A 337 -10.52 -20.37 -14.74
N GLN A 338 -9.58 -19.55 -15.23
CA GLN A 338 -9.73 -18.86 -16.52
C GLN A 338 -9.73 -19.81 -17.72
N GLU A 339 -9.02 -20.94 -17.63
CA GLU A 339 -9.04 -21.99 -18.65
C GLU A 339 -10.40 -22.69 -18.69
N LEU A 340 -10.97 -23.05 -17.54
CA LEU A 340 -12.31 -23.62 -17.43
C LEU A 340 -13.39 -22.67 -17.97
N ASP A 341 -13.35 -21.39 -17.56
CA ASP A 341 -14.31 -20.38 -18.02
C ASP A 341 -14.22 -20.13 -19.55
N ARG A 342 -13.06 -20.42 -20.17
CA ARG A 342 -12.85 -20.31 -21.62
C ARG A 342 -13.35 -21.52 -22.40
N GLU A 343 -13.40 -22.70 -21.78
CA GLU A 343 -13.89 -23.94 -22.40
C GLU A 343 -15.42 -24.08 -22.31
N GLU A 344 -16.10 -23.28 -21.48
CA GLU A 344 -17.56 -23.27 -21.32
C GLU A 344 -18.44 -22.46 -22.33
N PRO A 345 -18.02 -21.92 -23.50
CA PRO A 345 -18.95 -21.20 -24.38
C PRO A 345 -19.45 -22.05 -25.56
N GLU A 346 -20.43 -22.96 -25.36
CA GLU A 346 -21.34 -23.43 -26.44
C GLU A 346 -22.62 -24.22 -26.02
N GLN A 347 -23.28 -23.95 -24.88
CA GLN A 347 -24.61 -24.53 -24.58
C GLN A 347 -25.64 -23.54 -24.01
N VAL A 348 -25.75 -22.35 -24.61
CA VAL A 348 -26.93 -21.50 -24.41
C VAL A 348 -27.76 -21.50 -25.70
N GLU A 349 -28.84 -22.27 -25.63
CA GLU A 349 -30.01 -22.41 -26.51
C GLU A 349 -30.13 -21.39 -27.66
N ALA A 350 -30.08 -21.90 -28.90
CA ALA A 350 -30.79 -21.26 -30.00
C ALA A 350 -32.30 -21.35 -29.72
N PRO A 351 -33.07 -20.25 -29.85
CA PRO A 351 -34.51 -20.31 -29.66
C PRO A 351 -35.13 -21.20 -30.75
N PRO A 352 -36.11 -22.07 -30.42
CA PRO A 352 -36.78 -22.88 -31.42
C PRO A 352 -37.50 -21.97 -32.40
N GLY A 353 -37.34 -22.30 -33.70
CA GLY A 353 -37.86 -21.54 -34.82
C GLY A 353 -39.33 -21.14 -34.66
N SER A 354 -39.60 -19.89 -35.04
CA SER A 354 -40.93 -19.35 -35.24
C SER A 354 -41.72 -20.19 -36.26
N PRO A 355 -43.01 -20.48 -36.04
CA PRO A 355 -43.86 -21.15 -37.02
C PRO A 355 -44.08 -20.26 -38.26
N GLU A 356 -44.03 -20.87 -39.44
CA GLU A 356 -44.43 -20.26 -40.72
C GLU A 356 -45.85 -19.67 -40.65
N GLU A 357 -46.01 -18.42 -41.10
CA GLU A 357 -47.33 -17.84 -41.39
C GLU A 357 -47.88 -18.44 -42.70
N PRO A 358 -49.20 -18.72 -42.79
CA PRO A 358 -49.79 -19.26 -44.01
C PRO A 358 -49.99 -18.18 -45.08
N GLU A 359 -49.68 -18.54 -46.33
CA GLU A 359 -49.99 -17.76 -47.54
C GLU A 359 -51.52 -17.53 -47.65
N ILE A 360 -51.90 -16.27 -47.88
CA ILE A 360 -53.29 -15.87 -48.13
C ILE A 360 -53.54 -15.97 -49.65
N GLU A 361 -54.37 -16.93 -50.07
CA GLU A 361 -54.91 -17.01 -51.43
C GLU A 361 -55.93 -15.88 -51.68
N GLU A 362 -55.62 -15.00 -52.63
CA GLU A 362 -56.62 -14.11 -53.25
C GLU A 362 -57.54 -14.94 -54.16
N THR A 363 -58.80 -15.08 -53.74
CA THR A 363 -59.89 -15.54 -54.62
C THR A 363 -60.81 -14.38 -55.00
N SER A 364 -60.87 -14.16 -56.31
CA SER A 364 -61.77 -13.26 -57.01
C SER A 364 -63.24 -13.65 -56.85
N GLY A 365 -64.11 -12.68 -56.52
CA GLY A 365 -65.56 -12.85 -56.50
C GLY A 365 -66.31 -11.59 -56.92
N LEU A 366 -67.07 -11.68 -58.00
CA LEU A 366 -67.78 -10.60 -58.69
C LEU A 366 -69.08 -10.10 -57.99
N ARG A 367 -69.38 -8.81 -58.24
CA ARG A 367 -70.67 -8.14 -58.55
C ARG A 367 -71.91 -8.29 -57.62
N ALA A 368 -72.48 -7.12 -57.26
CA ALA A 368 -73.87 -6.67 -57.55
C ALA A 368 -73.99 -5.16 -57.19
N SER A 369 -74.24 -4.24 -58.13
CA SER A 369 -75.55 -3.79 -58.66
C SER A 369 -76.48 -3.09 -57.64
N CYS A 370 -76.40 -1.76 -57.54
CA CYS A 370 -77.47 -0.79 -57.90
C CYS A 370 -76.91 0.64 -57.82
#